data_AF-A0AAD5WRV5-F1
#
_entry.id   AF-A0AAD5WRV5-F1
#
_cell.length_a   1.000
_cell.length_b   1.000
_cell.length_c   1.000
_cell.angle_alpha   90.00
_cell.angle_beta   90.00
_cell.angle_gamma   90.00
#
_symmetry.space_group_name_H-M   'P 1'
#
loop_
_entity.id
_entity.type
_entity.pdbx_description
1 polymer ?
#
loop_
_entity_poly.entity_id
_entity_poly.type
_entity_poly.pdbx_seq_one_letter_code
_entity_poly.pdbx_strand_id
1 'polypeptide(L)'
;MASTRLSVPTLVATFFGVVVLMLGLLLPFSFAHPGTIDKSTSHLASADVPDTGSNFRDDCDQMTLDNVTMVASTTCLDDAGNNRTTTLDIDHCIGLGDRGKIVPMKDGNISEEYWCFRCHLLGDGLWCWCKWIRPPEFPKMMNSVLDLDKYIGCKDGHLHCFGYVGLER
;
A
#
# COMPACT_ATOMS: atom_id res chain seq x y z
N MET A 1 -68.03 0.30 -13.07
CA MET A 1 -67.07 -0.73 -12.61
C MET A 1 -66.88 -1.74 -13.73
N ALA A 2 -65.65 -2.25 -13.85
CA ALA A 2 -65.11 -3.21 -14.84
C ALA A 2 -64.82 -2.66 -16.25
N SER A 3 -63.54 -2.63 -16.66
CA SER A 3 -62.89 -3.77 -17.33
C SER A 3 -61.52 -3.36 -17.89
N THR A 4 -60.51 -4.16 -17.51
CA THR A 4 -59.11 -4.20 -17.98
C THR A 4 -58.96 -4.35 -19.49
N ARG A 5 -57.92 -3.73 -20.10
CA ARG A 5 -57.10 -4.39 -21.14
C ARG A 5 -55.64 -3.96 -21.11
N LEU A 6 -54.81 -4.98 -20.91
CA LEU A 6 -53.40 -5.10 -21.23
C LEU A 6 -53.22 -5.08 -22.76
N SER A 7 -52.24 -4.35 -23.30
CA SER A 7 -51.75 -4.59 -24.67
C SER A 7 -50.27 -4.22 -24.83
N VAL A 8 -49.47 -5.24 -25.11
CA VAL A 8 -48.13 -5.29 -25.74
C VAL A 8 -48.30 -6.42 -26.79
N PRO A 9 -47.60 -6.54 -27.96
CA PRO A 9 -46.30 -5.99 -28.42
C PRO A 9 -46.38 -5.36 -29.85
N THR A 10 -45.32 -4.84 -30.47
CA THR A 10 -44.54 -5.46 -31.59
C THR A 10 -43.52 -4.39 -32.06
N LEU A 11 -42.22 -4.49 -31.79
CA LEU A 11 -41.16 -5.13 -32.59
C LEU A 11 -40.83 -4.43 -33.93
N VAL A 12 -39.85 -3.51 -33.89
CA VAL A 12 -38.93 -3.17 -34.99
C VAL A 12 -37.54 -3.06 -34.34
N ALA A 13 -36.81 -4.16 -34.14
CA ALA A 13 -35.94 -4.81 -35.11
C ALA A 13 -34.92 -3.86 -35.77
N THR A 14 -33.66 -4.00 -35.31
CA THR A 14 -32.42 -4.06 -36.12
C THR A 14 -31.98 -2.77 -36.81
N PHE A 15 -30.76 -2.24 -36.66
CA PHE A 15 -29.47 -2.86 -36.96
C PHE A 15 -28.36 -1.93 -36.44
N PHE A 16 -27.62 -2.33 -35.40
CA PHE A 16 -26.20 -1.99 -35.21
C PHE A 16 -25.69 -3.03 -34.20
N GLY A 17 -25.45 -4.25 -34.66
CA GLY A 17 -24.07 -4.74 -34.80
C GLY A 17 -23.56 -5.22 -33.45
N VAL A 18 -23.99 -6.39 -32.97
CA VAL A 18 -23.28 -7.67 -33.21
C VAL A 18 -21.76 -7.53 -33.04
N VAL A 19 -21.28 -7.13 -31.85
CA VAL A 19 -19.91 -7.46 -31.39
C VAL A 19 -19.84 -7.80 -29.89
N VAL A 20 -20.80 -7.43 -29.05
CA VAL A 20 -20.74 -7.78 -27.61
C VAL A 20 -21.69 -8.94 -27.28
N LEU A 21 -21.61 -9.99 -28.08
CA LEU A 21 -22.08 -11.31 -27.69
C LEU A 21 -20.84 -12.17 -27.48
N MET A 22 -20.79 -12.84 -26.35
CA MET A 22 -19.77 -13.79 -25.88
C MET A 22 -18.65 -13.21 -25.01
N LEU A 23 -18.96 -12.75 -23.79
CA LEU A 23 -18.21 -13.13 -22.58
C LEU A 23 -18.85 -12.68 -21.24
N GLY A 24 -20.19 -12.68 -21.12
CA GLY A 24 -20.88 -12.10 -19.96
C GLY A 24 -21.85 -13.02 -19.21
N LEU A 25 -21.82 -14.33 -19.47
CA LEU A 25 -22.68 -15.29 -18.78
C LEU A 25 -21.84 -16.15 -17.85
N LEU A 26 -21.92 -15.86 -16.55
CA LEU A 26 -22.27 -16.79 -15.46
C LEU A 26 -22.04 -16.11 -14.09
N LEU A 27 -23.15 -15.60 -13.53
CA LEU A 27 -23.38 -15.13 -12.15
C LEU A 27 -23.09 -16.23 -11.10
N PRO A 28 -23.10 -16.00 -9.75
CA PRO A 28 -23.74 -14.89 -9.02
C PRO A 28 -22.96 -14.27 -7.84
N PHE A 29 -23.52 -13.17 -7.32
CA PHE A 29 -23.21 -12.59 -6.02
C PHE A 29 -23.25 -13.62 -4.88
N SER A 30 -22.21 -13.62 -4.05
CA SER A 30 -22.28 -14.00 -2.63
C SER A 30 -21.53 -12.96 -1.81
N PHE A 31 -22.29 -12.12 -1.10
CA PHE A 31 -21.79 -11.47 0.11
C PHE A 31 -21.43 -12.57 1.11
N ALA A 32 -20.16 -12.68 1.47
CA ALA A 32 -19.69 -13.44 2.62
C ALA A 32 -18.53 -12.68 3.28
N HIS A 33 -18.85 -11.80 4.22
CA HIS A 33 -18.08 -11.70 5.46
C HIS A 33 -18.79 -12.66 6.42
N PRO A 34 -18.13 -13.68 7.01
CA PRO A 34 -16.97 -13.48 7.87
C PRO A 34 -15.88 -14.56 7.68
N GLY A 35 -14.63 -14.12 7.57
CA GLY A 35 -13.48 -14.99 7.71
C GLY A 35 -12.42 -14.19 8.42
N THR A 36 -12.23 -14.47 9.71
CA THR A 36 -11.07 -14.06 10.47
C THR A 36 -9.83 -14.35 9.61
N ILE A 37 -9.26 -13.30 9.02
CA ILE A 37 -7.91 -13.40 8.48
C ILE A 37 -7.06 -13.56 9.72
N ASP A 38 -6.59 -14.79 9.92
CA ASP A 38 -5.62 -15.13 10.93
C ASP A 38 -4.42 -14.19 10.74
N LYS A 39 -4.33 -13.20 11.63
CA LYS A 39 -3.16 -12.34 11.77
C LYS A 39 -2.06 -13.19 12.39
N SER A 40 -1.39 -13.97 11.57
CA SER A 40 -0.13 -14.62 11.92
C SER A 40 0.67 -14.72 10.62
N THR A 41 1.67 -13.89 10.40
CA THR A 41 2.89 -13.78 11.19
C THR A 41 3.26 -12.33 11.50
N SER A 42 2.89 -11.86 12.70
CA SER A 42 3.73 -10.90 13.40
C SER A 42 5.05 -11.62 13.69
N HIS A 43 6.06 -11.44 12.85
CA HIS A 43 7.41 -11.66 13.33
C HIS A 43 7.60 -10.68 14.47
N LEU A 44 7.77 -11.24 15.67
CA LEU A 44 8.10 -10.49 16.87
C LEU A 44 9.11 -9.42 16.50
N ALA A 45 8.77 -8.16 16.78
CA ALA A 45 9.77 -7.16 17.11
C ALA A 45 10.64 -7.80 18.20
N SER A 46 11.78 -8.33 17.78
CA SER A 46 12.77 -8.89 18.68
C SER A 46 13.23 -7.72 19.54
N ALA A 47 13.14 -7.91 20.85
CA ALA A 47 13.43 -6.89 21.84
C ALA A 47 14.81 -6.25 21.61
N ASP A 48 14.82 -4.91 21.61
CA ASP A 48 15.89 -4.02 22.08
C ASP A 48 17.34 -4.43 21.81
N VAL A 49 17.67 -4.72 20.55
CA VAL A 49 19.03 -4.57 20.03
C VAL A 49 18.99 -3.43 19.02
N PRO A 50 19.87 -2.41 19.09
CA PRO A 50 20.00 -1.46 18.00
C PRO A 50 20.51 -2.24 16.78
N ASP A 51 19.58 -2.72 15.96
CA ASP A 51 19.86 -3.31 14.66
C ASP A 51 20.48 -2.19 13.82
N THR A 52 21.82 -2.15 13.80
CA THR A 52 22.59 -1.48 12.76
C THR A 52 22.52 -2.36 11.50
N GLY A 53 21.29 -2.64 11.05
CA GLY A 53 21.03 -3.46 9.88
C GLY A 53 21.75 -2.88 8.67
N SER A 54 22.24 -3.76 7.79
CA SER A 54 22.70 -3.32 6.48
C SER A 54 21.56 -2.63 5.74
N ASN A 55 21.91 -1.58 5.03
CA ASN A 55 21.03 -0.86 4.14
C ASN A 55 20.45 -1.84 3.10
N PHE A 56 19.14 -1.78 2.81
CA PHE A 56 18.54 -2.75 1.87
C PHE A 56 19.18 -2.70 0.49
N ARG A 57 19.71 -1.55 0.07
CA ARG A 57 20.32 -1.36 -1.24
C ARG A 57 21.55 -2.24 -1.49
N ASP A 58 22.25 -2.65 -0.44
CA ASP A 58 23.45 -3.46 -0.57
C ASP A 58 23.11 -4.93 -0.86
N ASP A 59 21.97 -5.40 -0.35
CA ASP A 59 21.58 -6.81 -0.36
C ASP A 59 20.39 -7.12 -1.28
N CYS A 60 19.73 -6.09 -1.83
CA CYS A 60 18.50 -6.23 -2.60
C CYS A 60 18.57 -5.62 -4.01
N ASP A 61 17.81 -6.23 -4.91
CA ASP A 61 17.51 -5.70 -6.24
C ASP A 61 16.62 -4.44 -6.16
N GLN A 62 16.32 -3.88 -7.33
CA GLN A 62 15.45 -2.71 -7.44
C GLN A 62 14.06 -2.97 -6.84
N MET A 63 13.74 -2.19 -5.82
CA MET A 63 12.46 -2.25 -5.12
C MET A 63 11.31 -1.67 -5.98
N THR A 64 10.14 -2.27 -5.84
CA THR A 64 8.87 -1.80 -6.40
C THR A 64 7.90 -1.47 -5.27
N LEU A 65 6.95 -0.54 -5.51
CA LEU A 65 5.96 -0.12 -4.53
C LEU A 65 4.55 -0.17 -5.13
N ASP A 66 3.63 -0.83 -4.45
CA ASP A 66 2.21 -0.67 -4.67
C ASP A 66 1.75 0.63 -4.00
N ASN A 67 1.31 1.61 -4.79
CA ASN A 67 0.93 2.93 -4.30
C ASN A 67 -0.45 2.99 -3.64
N VAL A 68 -1.20 1.89 -3.66
CA VAL A 68 -2.50 1.75 -2.97
C VAL A 68 -2.28 1.12 -1.61
N THR A 69 -1.54 0.01 -1.57
CA THR A 69 -1.34 -0.76 -0.33
C THR A 69 -0.09 -0.34 0.45
N MET A 70 0.77 0.51 -0.13
CA MET A 70 2.07 0.91 0.44
C MET A 70 3.02 -0.27 0.72
N VAL A 71 2.75 -1.42 0.09
CA VAL A 71 3.59 -2.61 0.18
C VAL A 71 4.72 -2.50 -0.85
N ALA A 72 5.94 -2.50 -0.35
CA ALA A 72 7.14 -2.66 -1.16
C ALA A 72 7.46 -4.13 -1.39
N SER A 73 7.96 -4.43 -2.59
CA SER A 73 8.38 -5.76 -2.98
C SER A 73 9.74 -5.69 -3.69
N THR A 74 10.65 -6.59 -3.32
CA THR A 74 11.95 -6.74 -3.95
C THR A 74 12.47 -8.17 -3.80
N THR A 75 13.62 -8.45 -4.40
CA THR A 75 14.39 -9.68 -4.19
C THR A 75 15.68 -9.34 -3.47
N CYS A 76 16.01 -10.05 -2.40
CA CYS A 76 17.22 -9.84 -1.61
C CYS A 76 18.01 -11.13 -1.44
N LEU A 77 19.32 -11.00 -1.20
CA LEU A 77 20.17 -12.12 -0.83
C LEU A 77 19.92 -12.53 0.63
N ASP A 78 19.76 -13.83 0.85
CA ASP A 78 19.81 -14.43 2.18
C ASP A 78 21.26 -14.72 2.63
N ASP A 79 21.44 -15.11 3.88
CA ASP A 79 22.78 -15.33 4.45
C ASP A 79 23.54 -16.49 3.77
N ALA A 80 22.79 -17.35 3.05
CA ALA A 80 23.34 -18.43 2.23
C ALA A 80 23.65 -18.02 0.78
N GLY A 81 23.43 -16.74 0.43
CA GLY A 81 23.67 -16.17 -0.89
C GLY A 81 22.58 -16.50 -1.92
N ASN A 82 21.39 -16.91 -1.48
CA ASN A 82 20.27 -17.19 -2.37
C ASN A 82 19.34 -15.98 -2.49
N ASN A 83 18.76 -15.80 -3.66
CA ASN A 83 17.75 -14.78 -3.89
C ASN A 83 16.41 -15.18 -3.26
N ARG A 84 15.86 -14.29 -2.42
CA ARG A 84 14.53 -14.40 -1.83
C ARG A 84 13.67 -13.19 -2.18
N THR A 85 12.49 -13.44 -2.70
CA THR A 85 11.48 -12.38 -2.85
C THR A 85 10.88 -12.08 -1.49
N THR A 86 10.81 -10.80 -1.16
CA THR A 86 10.34 -10.32 0.13
C THR A 86 9.49 -9.08 -0.04
N THR A 87 8.56 -8.89 0.88
CA THR A 87 7.62 -7.77 0.88
C THR A 87 7.61 -7.11 2.24
N LEU A 88 7.45 -5.79 2.25
CA LEU A 88 7.36 -5.00 3.45
C LEU A 88 6.26 -3.96 3.29
N ASP A 89 5.34 -3.93 4.25
CA ASP A 89 4.41 -2.83 4.38
C ASP A 89 5.16 -1.62 4.94
N ILE A 90 5.47 -0.66 4.08
CA ILE A 90 6.25 0.52 4.45
C ILE A 90 5.41 1.46 5.32
N ASP A 91 4.09 1.41 5.22
CA ASP A 91 3.20 2.32 5.94
C ASP A 91 3.38 2.18 7.46
N HIS A 92 3.58 0.95 7.93
CA HIS A 92 3.88 0.63 9.32
C HIS A 92 5.25 1.12 9.82
N CYS A 93 6.10 1.62 8.93
CA CYS A 93 7.46 2.05 9.23
C CYS A 93 7.67 3.56 9.12
N ILE A 94 6.65 4.28 8.65
CA ILE A 94 6.74 5.72 8.40
C ILE A 94 5.51 6.45 8.92
N GLY A 95 5.73 7.65 9.43
CA GLY A 95 4.68 8.50 9.96
C GLY A 95 4.75 9.89 9.35
N LEU A 96 3.74 10.69 9.70
CA LEU A 96 3.76 12.13 9.47
C LEU A 96 4.38 12.85 10.66
N GLY A 97 5.50 13.51 10.40
CA GLY A 97 6.09 14.49 11.29
C GLY A 97 5.62 15.91 10.98
N ASP A 98 6.31 16.86 11.59
CA ASP A 98 6.01 18.28 11.43
C ASP A 98 5.98 18.71 9.98
N ARG A 99 4.99 19.56 9.66
CA ARG A 99 4.84 20.20 8.34
C ARG A 99 4.61 19.21 7.20
N GLY A 100 3.98 18.07 7.48
CA GLY A 100 3.65 17.07 6.47
C GLY A 100 4.88 16.32 5.95
N LYS A 101 5.98 16.32 6.72
CA LYS A 101 7.19 15.58 6.38
C LYS A 101 7.03 14.13 6.80
N ILE A 102 7.33 13.20 5.89
CA ILE A 102 7.43 11.78 6.19
C ILE A 102 8.69 11.57 7.04
N VAL A 103 8.53 10.84 8.13
CA VAL A 103 9.59 10.49 9.08
C VAL A 103 9.54 8.99 9.37
N PRO A 104 10.67 8.37 9.73
CA PRO A 104 10.63 7.00 10.27
C PRO A 104 9.79 7.00 11.55
N MET A 105 8.83 6.09 11.64
CA MET A 105 7.96 5.97 12.82
C MET A 105 7.53 4.53 12.95
N LYS A 106 7.72 3.97 14.14
CA LYS A 106 7.21 2.64 14.45
C LYS A 106 5.69 2.68 14.52
N ASP A 107 5.04 1.70 13.90
CA ASP A 107 3.58 1.61 13.82
C ASP A 107 2.97 2.88 13.20
N GLY A 108 3.69 3.41 12.21
CA GLY A 108 3.25 4.51 11.38
C GLY A 108 2.02 4.16 10.56
N ASN A 109 1.41 5.20 9.98
CA ASN A 109 0.28 5.07 9.06
C ASN A 109 0.09 6.41 8.34
N ILE A 110 0.71 6.58 7.19
CA ILE A 110 0.55 7.78 6.35
C ILE A 110 -0.55 7.61 5.30
N SER A 111 -1.00 6.38 5.05
CA SER A 111 -2.10 6.11 4.12
C SER A 111 -3.48 6.39 4.74
N GLU A 112 -3.60 6.36 6.08
CA GLU A 112 -4.86 6.68 6.78
C GLU A 112 -5.40 8.06 6.41
N GLU A 113 -6.72 8.19 6.38
CA GLU A 113 -7.44 9.46 6.16
C GLU A 113 -6.95 10.29 4.96
N TYR A 114 -6.24 9.67 4.01
CA TYR A 114 -5.58 10.33 2.89
C TYR A 114 -4.59 11.43 3.33
N TRP A 115 -3.86 11.17 4.42
CA TRP A 115 -2.78 12.03 4.93
C TRP A 115 -1.67 12.21 3.90
N CYS A 116 -1.25 11.14 3.23
CA CYS A 116 -0.38 11.18 2.07
C CYS A 116 -1.00 10.42 0.89
N PHE A 117 -0.70 10.85 -0.34
CA PHE A 117 -1.14 10.16 -1.56
C PHE A 117 -0.13 10.33 -2.70
N ARG A 118 -0.31 9.55 -3.77
CA ARG A 118 0.60 9.47 -4.93
C ARG A 118 2.05 9.13 -4.54
N CYS A 119 2.17 8.24 -3.57
CA CYS A 119 3.46 7.71 -3.16
C CYS A 119 4.11 6.89 -4.29
N HIS A 120 5.40 7.09 -4.51
CA HIS A 120 6.20 6.31 -5.44
C HIS A 120 7.67 6.33 -5.05
N LEU A 121 8.42 5.35 -5.55
CA LEU A 121 9.87 5.28 -5.37
C LEU A 121 10.58 6.16 -6.41
N LEU A 122 11.56 6.94 -5.95
CA LEU A 122 12.51 7.71 -6.74
C LEU A 122 13.92 7.24 -6.37
N GLY A 123 14.39 6.18 -7.03
CA GLY A 123 15.55 5.43 -6.54
C GLY A 123 15.21 4.78 -5.20
N ASP A 124 16.02 5.07 -4.18
CA ASP A 124 15.82 4.56 -2.82
C ASP A 124 14.96 5.50 -1.96
N GLY A 125 14.50 6.61 -2.53
CA GLY A 125 13.65 7.58 -1.83
C GLY A 125 12.17 7.29 -2.03
N LEU A 126 11.40 7.27 -0.94
CA LEU A 126 9.95 7.36 -0.99
C LEU A 126 9.53 8.82 -1.15
N TRP A 127 8.86 9.13 -2.24
CA TRP A 127 8.25 10.44 -2.46
C TRP A 127 6.74 10.34 -2.35
N CYS A 128 6.10 11.26 -1.61
CA CYS A 128 4.64 11.38 -1.56
C CYS A 128 4.18 12.84 -1.53
N TRP A 129 2.89 13.05 -1.81
CA TRP A 129 2.18 14.28 -1.50
C TRP A 129 1.44 14.16 -0.19
N CYS A 130 1.88 14.92 0.81
CA CYS A 130 1.38 14.84 2.17
C CYS A 130 0.69 16.13 2.59
N LYS A 131 -0.40 15.97 3.33
CA LYS A 131 -1.21 17.04 3.86
C LYS A 131 -0.56 17.61 5.11
N TRP A 132 -0.42 18.93 5.15
CA TRP A 132 -0.03 19.69 6.32
C TRP A 132 -1.19 20.60 6.74
N ILE A 133 -1.64 20.45 7.99
CA ILE A 133 -2.66 21.30 8.59
C ILE A 133 -1.99 22.12 9.69
N ARG A 134 -2.04 23.45 9.54
CA ARG A 134 -1.69 24.39 10.61
C ARG A 134 -2.90 25.28 10.86
N PRO A 135 -3.71 25.06 11.89
CA PRO A 135 -4.78 25.99 12.23
C PRO A 135 -4.21 27.41 12.45
N PRO A 136 -4.85 28.48 11.96
CA PRO A 136 -6.15 28.55 11.25
C PRO A 136 -6.07 28.40 9.72
N GLU A 137 -4.93 28.02 9.16
CA GLU A 137 -4.70 27.92 7.73
C GLU A 137 -5.43 26.70 7.11
N PHE A 138 -5.84 26.85 5.84
CA PHE A 138 -6.34 25.74 5.04
C PHE A 138 -5.27 24.64 4.88
N PRO A 139 -5.68 23.36 4.76
CA PRO A 139 -4.76 22.27 4.49
C PRO A 139 -3.91 22.57 3.26
N LYS A 140 -2.60 22.42 3.40
CA LYS A 140 -1.63 22.55 2.30
C LYS A 140 -1.11 21.18 1.93
N MET A 141 -0.92 20.96 0.63
CA MET A 141 -0.22 19.78 0.14
C MET A 141 1.26 20.11 0.00
N MET A 142 2.11 19.21 0.48
CA MET A 142 3.55 19.34 0.43
C MET A 142 4.16 18.06 -0.14
N ASN A 143 5.21 18.23 -0.95
CA ASN A 143 6.03 17.10 -1.35
C ASN A 143 6.89 16.71 -0.15
N SER A 144 6.90 15.42 0.18
CA SER A 144 7.82 14.87 1.15
C SER A 144 8.62 13.74 0.54
N VAL A 145 9.89 13.68 0.90
CA VAL A 145 10.82 12.62 0.49
C VAL A 145 11.46 12.03 1.74
N LEU A 146 11.40 10.71 1.86
CA LEU A 146 12.13 9.95 2.85
C LEU A 146 13.12 9.02 2.15
N ASP A 147 14.38 9.06 2.55
CA ASP A 147 15.39 8.11 2.11
C ASP A 147 15.18 6.78 2.83
N LEU A 148 14.66 5.77 2.13
CA LEU A 148 14.30 4.48 2.73
C LEU A 148 15.54 3.67 3.12
N ASP A 149 16.67 3.91 2.44
CA ASP A 149 17.91 3.15 2.66
C ASP A 149 18.47 3.33 4.08
N LYS A 150 18.06 4.43 4.74
CA LYS A 150 18.42 4.74 6.12
C LYS A 150 17.58 4.02 7.17
N TYR A 151 16.43 3.47 6.80
CA TYR A 151 15.39 3.00 7.73
C TYR A 151 14.80 1.65 7.38
N ILE A 152 15.08 1.14 6.18
CA ILE A 152 14.69 -0.18 5.71
C ILE A 152 15.96 -0.97 5.44
N GLY A 153 16.03 -2.15 6.02
CA GLY A 153 17.18 -3.04 5.92
C GLY A 153 16.77 -4.40 5.41
N CYS A 154 17.77 -5.22 5.12
CA CYS A 154 17.58 -6.63 4.78
C CYS A 154 18.23 -7.51 5.84
N LYS A 155 17.59 -8.61 6.21
CA LYS A 155 18.12 -9.59 7.15
C LYS A 155 17.65 -10.98 6.74
N ASP A 156 18.60 -11.87 6.43
CA ASP A 156 18.32 -13.22 5.91
C ASP A 156 17.35 -13.21 4.70
N GLY A 157 17.52 -12.24 3.80
CA GLY A 157 16.66 -12.07 2.63
C GLY A 157 15.27 -11.48 2.93
N HIS A 158 15.04 -10.98 4.14
CA HIS A 158 13.79 -10.34 4.55
C HIS A 158 13.94 -8.85 4.79
N LEU A 159 13.10 -8.04 4.13
CA LEU A 159 12.99 -6.62 4.42
C LEU A 159 12.43 -6.42 5.83
N HIS A 160 13.01 -5.47 6.55
CA HIS A 160 12.54 -5.06 7.87
C HIS A 160 12.83 -3.58 8.07
N CYS A 161 12.13 -2.97 9.02
CA CYS A 161 12.31 -1.58 9.35
C CYS A 161 13.17 -1.42 10.60
N PHE A 162 14.05 -0.42 10.59
CA PHE A 162 14.98 -0.14 11.68
C PHE A 162 15.17 1.38 11.87
N GLY A 163 15.95 1.75 12.89
CA GLY A 163 16.42 3.13 13.04
C GLY A 163 15.40 4.12 13.65
N TYR A 164 14.41 3.64 14.40
CA TYR A 164 13.39 4.46 15.09
C TYR A 164 13.90 5.25 16.32
N VAL A 165 15.17 5.66 16.33
CA VAL A 165 15.79 6.24 17.53
C VAL A 165 15.17 7.61 17.83
N GLY A 166 14.43 7.70 18.94
CA GLY A 166 13.98 8.97 19.52
C GLY A 166 12.66 9.54 19.01
N LEU A 167 11.85 8.75 18.30
CA LEU A 167 10.52 9.14 17.80
C LEU A 167 9.44 8.23 18.39
N GLU A 168 9.26 8.29 19.71
CA GLU A 168 8.04 7.78 20.36
C GLU A 168 6.95 8.86 20.28
N ARG A 169 5.70 8.45 20.03
CA ARG A 169 4.53 9.33 19.92
C ARG A 169 4.25 10.12 21.20
#